data_AF-A0A9E4GHN1-F1
#
_entry.id   AF-A0A9E4GHN1-F1
#
_cell.length_a   1.000
_cell.length_b   1.000
_cell.length_c   1.000
_cell.angle_alpha   90.00
_cell.angle_beta   90.00
_cell.angle_gamma   90.00
#
_symmetry.space_group_name_H-M   'P 1'
#
loop_
_entity.id
_entity.type
_entity.pdbx_description
1 polymer ?
#
loop_
_entity_poly.entity_id
_entity_poly.type
_entity_poly.pdbx_seq_one_letter_code
_entity_poly.pdbx_strand_id
1 'polypeptide(L)'
;MSRGVVWVAAGLALLGVLLGGVYVLSRPHQPGAIQASLSVSQVLGGDTTGFARALRPRVLSFPRDHGPHPEYRTEWWYYTGNVETADGRHFGFQLTFFRSALAPQVAARKSAWATAQVYMAHLALTDVETGRFYAFERFSRAALGLAGAQAQPFAVWVEDWSARAQTADGLPVRLRAGQGEIGLELQLHSAKPVVLHGDRGLSHKGPEAGNASYYYSLTRMPTRGTLRIADETFEVSGTSWMDREWSTSVLGEEYRGWDWFGLQLSDGSELMFFRLRRVDGQPDGFSSGTLVRANGETLRLGQADVRIEVDAYWDSPRGGGRYPARWRFQIPAERIAFELWPHVADQELPLSIRYWEGAVAVRGQADGRPLHGHGYVELTGYAPSAQGASRQVRSH
;
A
#
# COMPACT_ATOMS: atom_id res chain seq x y z
N MET A 1 -16.88 59.81 -29.14
CA MET A 1 -15.56 59.45 -28.59
C MET A 1 -14.50 59.78 -29.63
N SER A 2 -13.51 60.61 -29.29
CA SER A 2 -12.49 61.04 -30.25
C SER A 2 -11.68 59.83 -30.76
N ARG A 3 -11.30 59.85 -32.04
CA ARG A 3 -10.47 58.80 -32.66
C ARG A 3 -9.23 58.45 -31.83
N GLY A 4 -8.68 59.40 -31.06
CA GLY A 4 -7.56 59.17 -30.15
C GLY A 4 -7.83 58.21 -29.00
N VAL A 5 -9.05 58.15 -28.45
CA VAL A 5 -9.40 57.25 -27.33
C VAL A 5 -9.44 55.79 -27.80
N VAL A 6 -9.88 55.55 -29.04
CA VAL A 6 -9.93 54.20 -29.64
C VAL A 6 -8.51 53.66 -29.89
N TRP A 7 -7.58 54.52 -30.34
CA TRP A 7 -6.19 54.12 -30.55
C TRP A 7 -5.43 53.84 -29.25
N VAL A 8 -5.73 54.60 -28.18
CA VAL A 8 -5.15 54.35 -26.85
C VAL A 8 -5.67 53.04 -26.25
N ALA A 9 -6.97 52.76 -26.38
CA ALA A 9 -7.55 51.49 -25.90
C ALA A 9 -7.00 50.28 -26.67
N ALA A 10 -6.84 50.40 -28.00
CA ALA A 10 -6.23 49.36 -28.82
C ALA A 10 -4.75 49.13 -28.48
N GLY A 11 -3.99 50.20 -28.21
CA GLY A 11 -2.60 50.11 -27.78
C GLY A 11 -2.43 49.42 -26.42
N LEU A 12 -3.30 49.73 -25.45
CA LEU A 12 -3.29 49.08 -24.13
C LEU A 12 -3.69 47.61 -24.19
N ALA A 13 -4.66 47.25 -25.04
CA ALA A 13 -5.04 45.86 -25.26
C ALA A 13 -3.90 45.05 -25.90
N LEU A 14 -3.22 45.62 -26.91
CA LEU A 14 -2.07 44.99 -27.55
C LEU A 14 -0.91 44.81 -26.57
N LEU A 15 -0.65 45.81 -25.73
CA LEU A 15 0.37 45.73 -24.67
C LEU A 15 0.00 44.67 -23.63
N GLY A 16 -1.27 44.54 -23.25
CA GLY A 16 -1.76 43.49 -22.35
C GLY A 16 -1.60 42.08 -22.93
N VAL A 17 -1.86 41.90 -24.22
CA VAL A 17 -1.64 40.63 -24.92
C VAL A 17 -0.15 40.30 -25.05
N LEU A 18 0.69 41.31 -25.34
CA LEU A 18 2.14 41.13 -25.41
C LEU A 18 2.75 40.81 -24.04
N LEU A 19 2.34 41.52 -22.98
CA LEU A 19 2.79 41.25 -21.61
C LEU A 19 2.27 39.90 -21.10
N GLY A 20 1.04 39.53 -21.42
CA GLY A 20 0.48 38.21 -21.12
C GLY A 20 1.20 37.09 -21.89
N GLY A 21 1.51 37.32 -23.17
CA GLY A 21 2.29 36.41 -24.00
C GLY A 21 3.71 36.24 -23.48
N VAL A 22 4.39 37.34 -23.13
CA VAL A 22 5.71 37.31 -22.50
C VAL A 22 5.64 36.61 -21.14
N TYR A 23 4.63 36.86 -20.29
CA TYR A 23 4.46 36.17 -19.02
C TYR A 23 4.25 34.65 -19.18
N VAL A 24 3.46 34.23 -20.17
CA VAL A 24 3.26 32.81 -20.48
C VAL A 24 4.52 32.17 -21.07
N LEU A 25 5.27 32.88 -21.91
CA LEU A 25 6.49 32.39 -22.56
C LEU A 25 7.74 32.48 -21.67
N SER A 26 7.75 33.36 -20.67
CA SER A 26 8.85 33.56 -19.72
C SER A 26 8.63 32.85 -18.39
N ARG A 27 7.47 32.19 -18.19
CA ARG A 27 7.36 31.15 -17.17
C ARG A 27 8.43 30.10 -17.50
N PRO A 28 9.39 29.83 -16.59
CA PRO A 28 10.20 28.66 -16.76
C PRO A 28 9.22 27.49 -16.89
N HIS A 29 9.27 26.80 -18.03
CA HIS A 29 8.74 25.44 -18.09
C HIS A 29 9.41 24.75 -16.91
N GLN A 30 8.67 24.49 -15.83
CA GLN A 30 9.11 23.45 -14.92
C GLN A 30 9.00 22.22 -15.79
N PRO A 31 10.12 21.60 -16.25
CA PRO A 31 10.00 20.29 -16.82
C PRO A 31 9.29 19.49 -15.73
N GLY A 32 8.06 19.04 -16.01
CA GLY A 32 7.42 18.06 -15.16
C GLY A 32 8.48 16.99 -15.01
N ALA A 33 9.00 16.83 -13.80
CA ALA A 33 10.09 15.89 -13.58
C ALA A 33 9.49 14.55 -13.99
N ILE A 34 9.89 14.05 -15.17
CA ILE A 34 9.62 12.68 -15.58
C ILE A 34 10.52 11.87 -14.64
N GLN A 35 10.09 11.73 -13.40
CA GLN A 35 10.60 10.71 -12.52
C GLN A 35 10.10 9.42 -13.14
N ALA A 36 11.03 8.68 -13.75
CA ALA A 36 10.75 7.30 -14.14
C ALA A 36 10.32 6.57 -12.86
N SER A 37 9.01 6.33 -12.71
CA SER A 37 8.48 5.54 -11.61
C SER A 37 8.62 4.07 -11.97
N LEU A 38 9.08 3.27 -11.01
CA LEU A 38 9.07 1.81 -11.11
C LEU A 38 7.65 1.33 -10.81
N SER A 39 7.19 0.27 -11.50
CA SER A 39 5.99 -0.43 -11.07
C SER A 39 6.33 -1.42 -9.94
N VAL A 40 5.36 -1.71 -9.07
CA VAL A 40 5.53 -2.71 -8.00
C VAL A 40 5.94 -4.07 -8.61
N SER A 41 5.37 -4.45 -9.75
CA SER A 41 5.74 -5.69 -10.46
C SER A 41 7.20 -5.73 -10.91
N GLN A 42 7.78 -4.59 -11.32
CA GLN A 42 9.19 -4.51 -11.71
C GLN A 42 10.12 -4.70 -10.50
N VAL A 43 9.75 -4.16 -9.34
CA VAL A 43 10.52 -4.31 -8.10
C VAL A 43 10.46 -5.73 -7.55
N LEU A 44 9.33 -6.41 -7.77
CA LEU A 44 9.18 -7.83 -7.44
C LEU A 44 9.85 -8.78 -8.46
N GLY A 45 10.27 -8.28 -9.62
CA GLY A 45 10.77 -9.05 -10.76
C GLY A 45 12.29 -9.27 -10.84
N GLY A 46 12.72 -10.21 -11.70
CA GLY A 46 14.13 -10.46 -12.10
C GLY A 46 14.53 -11.94 -12.06
N ASP A 47 15.84 -12.24 -11.98
CA ASP A 47 16.32 -13.65 -11.90
C ASP A 47 15.91 -14.31 -10.57
N THR A 48 15.22 -15.44 -10.68
CA THR A 48 14.70 -16.23 -9.55
C THR A 48 15.51 -17.49 -9.27
N THR A 49 16.56 -17.74 -10.06
CA THR A 49 17.41 -18.92 -9.95
C THR A 49 18.08 -18.99 -8.58
N GLY A 50 17.99 -20.15 -7.93
CA GLY A 50 18.60 -20.40 -6.62
C GLY A 50 17.80 -19.92 -5.41
N PHE A 51 16.64 -19.27 -5.60
CA PHE A 51 15.72 -18.92 -4.52
C PHE A 51 14.68 -20.05 -4.28
N ALA A 52 14.19 -20.15 -3.05
CA ALA A 52 13.06 -21.03 -2.72
C ALA A 52 11.77 -20.55 -3.39
N ARG A 53 10.83 -21.47 -3.65
CA ARG A 53 9.52 -21.18 -4.23
C ARG A 53 8.39 -21.68 -3.33
N ALA A 54 7.27 -20.97 -3.32
CA ALA A 54 6.08 -21.37 -2.58
C ALA A 54 5.29 -22.41 -3.38
N LEU A 55 5.69 -23.67 -3.30
CA LEU A 55 5.14 -24.75 -4.13
C LEU A 55 3.99 -25.50 -3.47
N ARG A 56 3.97 -25.55 -2.14
CA ARG A 56 3.00 -26.31 -1.35
C ARG A 56 2.76 -25.66 0.00
N PRO A 57 1.62 -25.92 0.65
CA PRO A 57 1.37 -25.47 2.01
C PRO A 57 2.48 -25.91 2.97
N ARG A 58 2.81 -25.05 3.93
CA ARG A 58 3.79 -25.33 4.99
C ARG A 58 3.17 -25.02 6.34
N VAL A 59 3.69 -25.66 7.40
CA VAL A 59 3.30 -25.30 8.77
C VAL A 59 3.98 -23.98 9.14
N LEU A 60 3.18 -22.95 9.38
CA LEU A 60 3.65 -21.68 9.94
C LEU A 60 3.68 -21.78 11.47
N SER A 61 4.73 -21.23 12.07
CA SER A 61 5.02 -21.32 13.51
C SER A 61 5.41 -19.94 14.04
N PHE A 62 4.67 -19.49 15.05
CA PHE A 62 4.87 -18.19 15.68
C PHE A 62 5.60 -18.37 17.02
N PRO A 63 6.56 -17.47 17.36
CA PRO A 63 6.85 -16.19 16.69
C PRO A 63 7.88 -16.28 15.55
N ARG A 64 8.40 -17.48 15.21
CA ARG A 64 9.47 -17.64 14.20
C ARG A 64 9.11 -17.02 12.85
N ASP A 65 7.91 -17.30 12.35
CA ASP A 65 7.43 -16.82 11.04
C ASP A 65 6.95 -15.34 11.06
N HIS A 66 7.14 -14.61 12.17
CA HIS A 66 7.16 -13.13 12.16
C HIS A 66 8.46 -12.57 11.58
N GLY A 67 9.55 -13.31 11.68
CA GLY A 67 10.87 -12.92 11.19
C GLY A 67 11.03 -12.95 9.67
N PRO A 68 12.28 -12.79 9.19
CA PRO A 68 12.60 -12.85 7.77
C PRO A 68 12.71 -14.30 7.26
N HIS A 69 12.42 -14.47 5.97
CA HIS A 69 12.56 -15.72 5.23
C HIS A 69 13.59 -15.58 4.09
N PRO A 70 14.90 -15.52 4.39
CA PRO A 70 15.95 -15.12 3.43
C PRO A 70 16.13 -16.07 2.24
N GLU A 71 15.56 -17.27 2.30
CA GLU A 71 15.53 -18.22 1.20
C GLU A 71 14.60 -17.78 0.06
N TYR A 72 13.66 -16.87 0.32
CA TYR A 72 12.79 -16.27 -0.68
C TYR A 72 13.32 -14.93 -1.16
N ARG A 73 12.95 -14.53 -2.37
CA ARG A 73 13.47 -13.30 -2.94
C ARG A 73 12.87 -12.05 -2.30
N THR A 74 11.56 -12.02 -2.12
CA THR A 74 10.83 -10.84 -1.68
C THR A 74 9.99 -11.15 -0.45
N GLU A 75 9.87 -10.16 0.43
CA GLU A 75 8.95 -10.22 1.55
C GLU A 75 8.58 -8.82 2.04
N TRP A 76 7.46 -8.73 2.74
CA TRP A 76 7.05 -7.48 3.38
C TRP A 76 6.34 -7.67 4.71
N TRP A 77 6.46 -6.63 5.54
CA TRP A 77 5.68 -6.37 6.74
C TRP A 77 4.90 -5.09 6.51
N TYR A 78 3.59 -5.23 6.35
CA TYR A 78 2.73 -4.15 5.90
C TYR A 78 1.74 -3.79 7.00
N TYR A 79 1.96 -2.64 7.65
CA TYR A 79 1.08 -2.14 8.71
C TYR A 79 0.22 -0.99 8.17
N THR A 80 -1.08 -1.12 8.32
CA THR A 80 -2.04 -0.02 8.05
C THR A 80 -2.92 0.19 9.25
N GLY A 81 -3.50 1.37 9.41
CA GLY A 81 -4.43 1.59 10.50
C GLY A 81 -5.26 2.85 10.37
N ASN A 82 -6.39 2.83 11.06
CA ASN A 82 -7.27 3.97 11.27
C ASN A 82 -7.32 4.25 12.77
N VAL A 83 -6.93 5.46 13.15
CA VAL A 83 -6.84 5.90 14.54
C VAL A 83 -7.43 7.29 14.68
N GLU A 84 -7.92 7.61 15.87
CA GLU A 84 -8.59 8.87 16.17
C GLU A 84 -8.14 9.42 17.52
N THR A 85 -8.19 10.73 17.66
CA THR A 85 -8.05 11.42 18.94
C THR A 85 -9.33 11.30 19.76
N ALA A 86 -9.27 11.64 21.06
CA ALA A 86 -10.44 11.59 21.94
C ALA A 86 -11.58 12.54 21.53
N ASP A 87 -11.28 13.62 20.79
CA ASP A 87 -12.24 14.56 20.21
C ASP A 87 -12.71 14.16 18.79
N GLY A 88 -12.24 13.03 18.25
CA GLY A 88 -12.75 12.42 17.03
C GLY A 88 -12.03 12.82 15.73
N ARG A 89 -10.84 13.44 15.80
CA ARG A 89 -10.04 13.70 14.61
C ARG A 89 -9.44 12.40 14.08
N HIS A 90 -9.84 12.03 12.87
CA HIS A 90 -9.48 10.76 12.23
C HIS A 90 -8.16 10.87 11.46
N PHE A 91 -7.29 9.88 11.65
CA PHE A 91 -6.08 9.66 10.87
C PHE A 91 -6.01 8.25 10.27
N GLY A 92 -5.55 8.17 9.03
CA GLY A 92 -5.07 6.94 8.42
C GLY A 92 -3.55 6.91 8.47
N PHE A 93 -2.92 5.77 8.76
CA PHE A 93 -1.47 5.63 8.59
C PHE A 93 -1.10 4.32 7.89
N GLN A 94 0.08 4.33 7.27
CA GLN A 94 0.76 3.11 6.85
C GLN A 94 2.25 3.17 7.21
N LEU A 95 2.80 2.03 7.60
CA LEU A 95 4.23 1.81 7.73
C LEU A 95 4.58 0.43 7.16
N THR A 96 5.25 0.42 6.03
CA THR A 96 5.57 -0.81 5.30
C THR A 96 7.06 -1.00 5.18
N PHE A 97 7.52 -2.23 5.40
CA PHE A 97 8.91 -2.64 5.16
C PHE A 97 8.93 -3.74 4.11
N PHE A 98 9.75 -3.57 3.08
CA PHE A 98 9.99 -4.54 2.04
C PHE A 98 11.44 -4.98 2.09
N ARG A 99 11.69 -6.27 1.92
CA ARG A 99 13.03 -6.81 1.66
C ARG A 99 13.04 -7.41 0.25
N SER A 100 14.06 -7.08 -0.51
CA SER A 100 14.37 -7.72 -1.79
C SER A 100 15.80 -8.27 -1.77
N ALA A 101 15.93 -9.54 -2.13
CA ALA A 101 17.21 -10.19 -2.29
C ALA A 101 17.77 -9.93 -3.69
N LEU A 102 19.01 -9.43 -3.74
CA LEU A 102 19.79 -9.23 -4.95
C LEU A 102 20.44 -10.53 -5.45
N ALA A 103 20.68 -11.48 -4.56
CA ALA A 103 21.24 -12.80 -4.86
C ALA A 103 20.80 -13.80 -3.77
N PRO A 104 20.70 -15.11 -4.08
CA PRO A 104 20.28 -16.14 -3.12
C PRO A 104 21.31 -16.35 -2.00
N GLN A 105 22.58 -16.00 -2.24
CA GLN A 105 23.64 -16.06 -1.24
C GLN A 105 24.50 -14.79 -1.32
N VAL A 106 25.03 -14.37 -0.17
CA VAL A 106 26.02 -13.30 -0.12
C VAL A 106 27.33 -13.83 -0.67
N ALA A 107 27.81 -13.24 -1.77
CA ALA A 107 29.14 -13.57 -2.31
C ALA A 107 30.21 -13.31 -1.25
N ALA A 108 31.15 -14.23 -1.08
CA ALA A 108 32.28 -14.07 -0.15
C ALA A 108 33.09 -12.82 -0.53
N ARG A 109 33.00 -11.78 0.29
CA ARG A 109 33.67 -10.48 0.10
C ARG A 109 34.21 -10.00 1.44
N LYS A 110 35.36 -9.31 1.42
CA LYS A 110 35.99 -8.76 2.64
C LYS A 110 35.30 -7.51 3.20
N SER A 111 34.47 -6.84 2.41
CA SER A 111 33.86 -5.56 2.80
C SER A 111 32.69 -5.76 3.76
N ALA A 112 32.67 -5.01 4.86
CA ALA A 112 31.54 -4.97 5.80
C ALA A 112 30.24 -4.40 5.18
N TRP A 113 30.34 -3.79 3.99
CA TRP A 113 29.21 -3.31 3.19
C TRP A 113 28.64 -4.35 2.22
N ALA A 114 29.27 -5.53 2.13
CA ALA A 114 28.80 -6.59 1.26
C ALA A 114 27.48 -7.15 1.80
N THR A 115 26.44 -7.11 0.95
CA THR A 115 25.14 -7.69 1.25
C THR A 115 24.50 -8.19 -0.04
N ALA A 116 23.60 -9.15 0.10
CA ALA A 116 22.70 -9.59 -0.96
C ALA A 116 21.27 -9.13 -0.69
N GLN A 117 21.04 -8.26 0.29
CA GLN A 117 19.71 -7.87 0.75
C GLN A 117 19.58 -6.34 0.77
N VAL A 118 18.53 -5.84 0.16
CA VAL A 118 18.12 -4.44 0.23
C VAL A 118 16.76 -4.34 0.87
N TYR A 119 16.59 -3.29 1.68
CA TYR A 119 15.34 -2.96 2.31
C TYR A 119 14.83 -1.63 1.77
N MET A 120 13.52 -1.56 1.61
CA MET A 120 12.78 -0.34 1.31
C MET A 120 11.70 -0.19 2.37
N ALA A 121 11.40 1.03 2.79
CA ALA A 121 10.30 1.30 3.70
C ALA A 121 9.49 2.50 3.23
N HIS A 122 8.18 2.43 3.41
CA HIS A 122 7.26 3.55 3.17
C HIS A 122 6.59 3.96 4.48
N LEU A 123 6.45 5.26 4.68
CA LEU A 123 5.70 5.88 5.75
C LEU A 123 4.67 6.81 5.13
N ALA A 124 3.39 6.62 5.43
CA ALA A 124 2.36 7.56 5.03
C ALA A 124 1.40 7.88 6.18
N LEU A 125 0.87 9.10 6.16
CA LEU A 125 -0.10 9.61 7.13
C LEU A 125 -1.15 10.43 6.39
N THR A 126 -2.42 10.09 6.60
CA THR A 126 -3.60 10.79 6.09
C THR A 126 -4.27 11.51 7.25
N ASP A 127 -4.31 12.83 7.20
CA ASP A 127 -5.10 13.65 8.11
C ASP A 127 -6.44 13.95 7.45
N VAL A 128 -7.50 13.27 7.91
CA VAL A 128 -8.81 13.30 7.26
C VAL A 128 -9.47 14.66 7.40
N GLU A 129 -9.29 15.33 8.54
CA GLU A 129 -9.90 16.63 8.79
C GLU A 129 -9.34 17.71 7.87
N THR A 130 -8.02 17.74 7.66
CA THR A 130 -7.38 18.72 6.77
C THR A 130 -7.33 18.27 5.30
N GLY A 131 -7.67 17.00 5.02
CA GLY A 131 -7.59 16.42 3.69
C GLY A 131 -6.16 16.25 3.17
N ARG A 132 -5.16 16.22 4.06
CA ARG A 132 -3.74 16.14 3.68
C ARG A 132 -3.21 14.72 3.75
N PHE A 133 -2.39 14.37 2.75
CA PHE A 133 -1.67 13.10 2.67
C PHE A 133 -0.16 13.36 2.63
N TYR A 134 0.56 12.72 3.54
CA TYR A 134 2.01 12.77 3.65
C TYR A 134 2.59 11.41 3.29
N ALA A 135 3.68 11.36 2.53
CA ALA A 135 4.30 10.13 2.08
C ALA A 135 5.81 10.26 1.98
N PHE A 136 6.53 9.28 2.51
CA PHE A 136 7.99 9.21 2.47
C PHE A 136 8.47 7.79 2.20
N GLU A 137 9.63 7.66 1.57
CA GLU A 137 10.33 6.38 1.39
C GLU A 137 11.75 6.43 1.91
N ARG A 138 12.27 5.26 2.25
CA ARG A 138 13.70 5.04 2.53
C ARG A 138 14.17 3.75 1.91
N PHE A 139 15.44 3.75 1.51
CA PHE A 139 16.14 2.57 1.01
C PHE A 139 17.41 2.39 1.80
N SER A 140 17.70 1.15 2.20
CA SER A 140 18.95 0.85 2.86
C SER A 140 19.42 -0.57 2.59
N ARG A 141 20.71 -0.79 2.81
CA ARG A 141 21.34 -2.09 2.68
C ARG A 141 21.22 -2.83 4.01
N ALA A 142 21.06 -4.16 3.94
CA ALA A 142 21.24 -4.99 5.12
C ALA A 142 22.75 -5.15 5.43
N ALA A 143 23.34 -4.06 5.92
CA ALA A 143 24.76 -3.97 6.26
C ALA A 143 24.93 -2.98 7.42
N LEU A 144 25.90 -3.23 8.30
CA LEU A 144 26.27 -2.33 9.40
C LEU A 144 25.11 -1.94 10.33
N GLY A 145 24.06 -2.76 10.42
CA GLY A 145 22.87 -2.49 11.23
C GLY A 145 21.93 -1.44 10.64
N LEU A 146 22.17 -0.94 9.42
CA LEU A 146 21.34 0.08 8.78
C LEU A 146 19.93 -0.41 8.45
N ALA A 147 19.79 -1.67 8.06
CA ALA A 147 18.49 -2.31 7.88
C ALA A 147 18.58 -3.80 8.18
N GLY A 148 17.45 -4.40 8.49
CA GLY A 148 17.38 -5.82 8.75
C GLY A 148 16.05 -6.25 9.33
N ALA A 149 15.95 -7.54 9.58
CA ALA A 149 14.87 -8.15 10.34
C ALA A 149 15.39 -9.33 11.15
N GLN A 150 14.69 -9.65 12.24
CA GLN A 150 14.96 -10.81 13.09
C GLN A 150 13.66 -11.38 13.64
N ALA A 151 13.67 -12.66 14.01
CA ALA A 151 12.48 -13.38 14.47
C ALA A 151 12.21 -13.27 15.97
N GLN A 152 13.26 -13.29 16.82
CA GLN A 152 13.10 -13.41 18.28
C GLN A 152 14.11 -12.55 19.06
N PRO A 153 13.66 -11.52 19.81
CA PRO A 153 12.32 -10.91 19.67
C PRO A 153 12.14 -10.39 18.24
N PHE A 154 10.90 -10.35 17.76
CA PHE A 154 10.62 -9.88 16.40
C PHE A 154 11.04 -8.41 16.24
N ALA A 155 11.76 -8.11 15.16
CA ALA A 155 11.99 -6.75 14.71
C ALA A 155 12.20 -6.69 13.19
N VAL A 156 11.78 -5.60 12.57
CA VAL A 156 12.18 -5.16 11.22
C VAL A 156 12.48 -3.67 11.27
N TRP A 157 13.53 -3.23 10.60
CA TRP A 157 13.94 -1.83 10.60
C TRP A 157 14.63 -1.39 9.32
N VAL A 158 14.49 -0.10 9.04
CA VAL A 158 15.29 0.68 8.07
C VAL A 158 15.69 1.96 8.79
N GLU A 159 16.96 2.03 9.16
CA GLU A 159 17.55 3.07 10.01
C GLU A 159 16.79 3.18 11.34
N ASP A 160 16.21 4.34 11.65
CA ASP A 160 15.41 4.57 12.85
C ASP A 160 13.91 4.23 12.68
N TRP A 161 13.44 3.91 11.46
CA TRP A 161 12.09 3.40 11.26
C TRP A 161 12.05 1.92 11.61
N SER A 162 11.09 1.50 12.45
CA SER A 162 11.02 0.11 12.89
C SER A 162 9.64 -0.35 13.34
N ALA A 163 9.44 -1.66 13.24
CA ALA A 163 8.43 -2.41 13.98
C ALA A 163 9.16 -3.41 14.89
N ARG A 164 8.91 -3.36 16.20
CA ARG A 164 9.61 -4.19 17.20
C ARG A 164 8.63 -4.80 18.19
N ALA A 165 8.70 -6.11 18.38
CA ALA A 165 7.99 -6.76 19.47
C ALA A 165 8.54 -6.29 20.82
N GLN A 166 7.64 -6.09 21.78
CA GLN A 166 8.00 -5.70 23.15
C GLN A 166 8.27 -6.89 24.07
N THR A 167 8.04 -8.10 23.58
CA THR A 167 8.06 -9.37 24.30
C THR A 167 8.57 -10.47 23.36
N ALA A 168 8.98 -11.60 23.92
CA ALA A 168 9.56 -12.71 23.16
C ALA A 168 8.56 -13.48 22.28
N ASP A 169 7.26 -13.41 22.60
CA ASP A 169 6.16 -14.02 21.85
C ASP A 169 5.73 -13.20 20.61
N GLY A 170 6.34 -12.04 20.38
CA GLY A 170 6.15 -11.24 19.17
C GLY A 170 5.10 -10.12 19.28
N LEU A 171 4.35 -10.05 20.37
CA LEU A 171 3.27 -9.09 20.57
C LEU A 171 3.21 -8.57 22.02
N PRO A 172 2.96 -7.27 22.25
CA PRO A 172 2.60 -6.25 21.29
C PRO A 172 3.80 -5.78 20.44
N VAL A 173 3.49 -5.22 19.27
CA VAL A 173 4.47 -4.58 18.38
C VAL A 173 4.44 -3.06 18.60
N ARG A 174 5.61 -2.45 18.77
CA ARG A 174 5.79 -1.00 18.72
C ARG A 174 6.23 -0.60 17.31
N LEU A 175 5.47 0.27 16.67
CA LEU A 175 5.87 0.99 15.46
C LEU A 175 6.49 2.32 15.84
N ARG A 176 7.60 2.67 15.19
CA ARG A 176 8.24 3.98 15.31
C ARG A 176 8.77 4.42 13.95
N ALA A 177 8.37 5.59 13.49
CA ALA A 177 8.89 6.19 12.26
C ALA A 177 8.72 7.71 12.31
N GLY A 178 9.61 8.44 11.65
CA GLY A 178 9.54 9.89 11.57
C GLY A 178 10.31 10.42 10.38
N GLN A 179 9.71 11.37 9.66
CA GLN A 179 10.31 11.99 8.49
C GLN A 179 9.63 13.31 8.16
N GLY A 180 10.43 14.33 7.86
CA GLY A 180 9.92 15.67 7.63
C GLY A 180 9.04 16.12 8.81
N GLU A 181 7.84 16.57 8.50
CA GLU A 181 6.89 17.06 9.50
C GLU A 181 6.12 15.95 10.22
N ILE A 182 6.14 14.70 9.75
CA ILE A 182 5.34 13.63 10.36
C ILE A 182 6.15 12.68 11.24
N GLY A 183 5.48 12.09 12.23
CA GLY A 183 5.99 10.97 13.00
C GLY A 183 4.88 10.12 13.60
N LEU A 184 5.19 8.85 13.88
CA LEU A 184 4.33 7.96 14.63
C LEU A 184 5.13 7.16 15.65
N GLU A 185 4.51 6.95 16.80
CA GLU A 185 4.94 5.98 17.80
C GLU A 185 3.70 5.27 18.34
N LEU A 186 3.48 4.03 17.91
CA LEU A 186 2.23 3.31 18.12
C LEU A 186 2.50 1.93 18.72
N GLN A 187 1.67 1.51 19.66
CA GLN A 187 1.68 0.17 20.25
C GLN A 187 0.46 -0.61 19.77
N LEU A 188 0.70 -1.74 19.12
CA LEU A 188 -0.31 -2.57 18.47
C LEU A 188 -0.39 -3.93 19.20
N HIS A 189 -1.57 -4.24 19.72
CA HIS A 189 -1.88 -5.55 20.32
C HIS A 189 -2.59 -6.42 19.28
N SER A 190 -2.63 -7.74 19.41
CA SER A 190 -3.52 -8.55 18.56
C SER A 190 -4.79 -8.90 19.31
N ALA A 191 -5.96 -8.55 18.78
CA ALA A 191 -7.26 -8.92 19.37
C ALA A 191 -7.80 -10.25 18.86
N LYS A 192 -7.24 -10.77 17.77
CA LYS A 192 -7.63 -12.05 17.15
C LYS A 192 -6.43 -12.95 16.89
N PRO A 193 -6.65 -14.26 16.71
CA PRO A 193 -5.62 -15.17 16.22
C PRO A 193 -5.06 -14.75 14.87
N VAL A 194 -3.87 -15.25 14.55
CA VAL A 194 -3.29 -15.14 13.20
C VAL A 194 -4.23 -15.76 12.17
N VAL A 195 -4.47 -15.04 11.07
CA VAL A 195 -5.27 -15.50 9.94
C VAL A 195 -4.35 -15.99 8.82
N LEU A 196 -4.46 -17.26 8.45
CA LEU A 196 -3.71 -17.82 7.34
C LEU A 196 -4.51 -17.68 6.04
N HIS A 197 -3.93 -17.02 5.03
CA HIS A 197 -4.60 -16.82 3.75
C HIS A 197 -4.36 -17.99 2.78
N GLY A 198 -5.25 -18.13 1.79
CA GLY A 198 -5.16 -19.21 0.80
C GLY A 198 -5.34 -20.61 1.41
N ASP A 199 -4.58 -21.59 0.91
CA ASP A 199 -4.56 -22.94 1.48
C ASP A 199 -3.51 -23.03 2.60
N ARG A 200 -3.95 -22.87 3.85
CA ARG A 200 -3.10 -22.94 5.06
C ARG A 200 -1.85 -22.05 4.95
N GLY A 201 -2.02 -20.82 4.47
CA GLY A 201 -0.96 -19.84 4.30
C GLY A 201 -0.37 -19.79 2.90
N LEU A 202 -0.66 -20.73 1.99
CA LEU A 202 -0.25 -20.66 0.59
C LEU A 202 -1.30 -19.93 -0.26
N SER A 203 -1.00 -18.72 -0.70
CA SER A 203 -1.87 -17.88 -1.52
C SER A 203 -1.40 -17.84 -2.97
N HIS A 204 -2.17 -18.46 -3.88
CA HIS A 204 -1.87 -18.49 -5.32
C HIS A 204 -2.17 -17.15 -5.99
N LYS A 205 -1.27 -16.72 -6.88
CA LYS A 205 -1.37 -15.44 -7.60
C LYS A 205 -1.28 -15.59 -9.12
N GLY A 206 -1.30 -16.83 -9.61
CA GLY A 206 -1.31 -17.14 -11.04
C GLY A 206 -1.21 -18.65 -11.30
N PRO A 207 -1.23 -19.05 -12.58
CA PRO A 207 -1.33 -20.46 -12.98
C PRO A 207 -0.02 -21.24 -12.84
N GLU A 208 1.12 -20.56 -12.91
CA GLU A 208 2.42 -21.23 -12.86
C GLU A 208 2.72 -21.81 -11.48
N ALA A 209 3.33 -23.00 -11.46
CA ALA A 209 3.77 -23.62 -10.20
C ALA A 209 4.76 -22.70 -9.48
N GLY A 210 4.45 -22.34 -8.24
CA GLY A 210 5.25 -21.39 -7.47
C GLY A 210 5.02 -19.93 -7.84
N ASN A 211 3.96 -19.58 -8.57
CA ASN A 211 3.37 -18.23 -8.60
C ASN A 211 2.37 -18.09 -7.44
N ALA A 212 2.94 -18.06 -6.23
CA ALA A 212 2.21 -18.05 -4.98
C ALA A 212 3.09 -17.46 -3.88
N SER A 213 2.47 -17.02 -2.81
CA SER A 213 3.16 -16.51 -1.64
C SER A 213 2.74 -17.24 -0.39
N TYR A 214 3.62 -17.25 0.60
CA TYR A 214 3.18 -17.54 1.96
C TYR A 214 2.67 -16.26 2.60
N TYR A 215 1.46 -16.31 3.15
CA TYR A 215 0.71 -15.12 3.51
C TYR A 215 -0.17 -15.36 4.75
N TYR A 216 0.01 -14.51 5.76
CA TYR A 216 -0.90 -14.40 6.90
C TYR A 216 -1.06 -12.95 7.35
N SER A 217 -2.05 -12.72 8.20
CA SER A 217 -2.32 -11.39 8.76
C SER A 217 -2.70 -11.42 10.23
N LEU A 218 -2.46 -10.28 10.89
CA LEU A 218 -3.09 -9.89 12.15
C LEU A 218 -4.15 -8.83 11.80
N THR A 219 -5.40 -9.26 11.67
CA THR A 219 -6.45 -8.49 10.99
C THR A 219 -7.08 -7.40 11.86
N ARG A 220 -7.00 -7.56 13.18
CA ARG A 220 -7.52 -6.59 14.15
C ARG A 220 -6.52 -6.38 15.27
N MET A 221 -5.80 -5.27 15.18
CA MET A 221 -4.80 -4.90 16.16
C MET A 221 -5.21 -3.61 16.90
N PRO A 222 -5.72 -3.68 18.14
CA PRO A 222 -5.99 -2.47 18.92
C PRO A 222 -4.71 -1.64 19.07
N THR A 223 -4.83 -0.37 18.69
CA THR A 223 -3.70 0.56 18.54
C THR A 223 -3.87 1.73 19.48
N ARG A 224 -2.77 2.14 20.12
CA ARG A 224 -2.67 3.39 20.88
C ARG A 224 -1.29 4.01 20.73
N GLY A 225 -1.18 5.31 20.93
CA GLY A 225 0.10 6.01 20.97
C GLY A 225 -0.04 7.41 20.43
N THR A 226 1.02 7.91 19.80
CA THR A 226 1.09 9.30 19.34
C THR A 226 1.38 9.41 17.85
N LEU A 227 0.74 10.38 17.21
CA LEU A 227 1.12 10.90 15.90
C LEU A 227 1.68 12.31 16.08
N ARG A 228 2.62 12.70 15.24
CA ARG A 228 3.15 14.06 15.17
C ARG A 228 2.93 14.60 13.77
N ILE A 229 2.44 15.83 13.65
CA ILE A 229 2.39 16.59 12.40
C ILE A 229 2.91 17.99 12.71
N ALA A 230 4.00 18.39 12.07
CA ALA A 230 4.77 19.58 12.40
C ALA A 230 5.13 19.58 13.90
N ASP A 231 4.68 20.61 14.62
CA ASP A 231 4.92 20.82 16.06
C ASP A 231 3.79 20.27 16.95
N GLU A 232 2.71 19.75 16.34
CA GLU A 232 1.57 19.20 17.07
C GLU A 232 1.72 17.69 17.27
N THR A 233 1.34 17.23 18.45
CA THR A 233 1.30 15.80 18.81
C THR A 233 -0.11 15.41 19.20
N PHE A 234 -0.59 14.32 18.63
CA PHE A 234 -1.94 13.78 18.80
C PHE A 234 -1.85 12.45 19.53
N GLU A 235 -2.44 12.36 20.72
CA GLU A 235 -2.71 11.08 21.38
C GLU A 235 -3.88 10.41 20.67
N VAL A 236 -3.67 9.19 20.19
CA VAL A 236 -4.63 8.49 19.34
C VAL A 236 -4.88 7.06 19.80
N SER A 237 -6.07 6.57 19.48
CA SER A 237 -6.44 5.17 19.63
C SER A 237 -7.24 4.68 18.42
N GLY A 238 -7.26 3.37 18.17
CA GLY A 238 -8.00 2.83 17.04
C GLY A 238 -7.64 1.39 16.74
N THR A 239 -7.66 1.02 15.46
CA THR A 239 -7.35 -0.34 15.00
C THR A 239 -6.39 -0.33 13.83
N SER A 240 -5.42 -1.23 13.87
CA SER A 240 -4.48 -1.52 12.81
C SER A 240 -4.65 -2.92 12.24
N TRP A 241 -4.07 -3.12 11.07
CA TRP A 241 -3.92 -4.37 10.34
C TRP A 241 -2.43 -4.61 10.10
N MET A 242 -2.00 -5.88 10.13
CA MET A 242 -0.68 -6.26 9.65
C MET A 242 -0.77 -7.42 8.67
N ASP A 243 -0.23 -7.23 7.46
CA ASP A 243 0.04 -8.30 6.50
C ASP A 243 1.50 -8.71 6.55
N ARG A 244 1.71 -10.03 6.48
CA ARG A 244 3.03 -10.62 6.32
C ARG A 244 3.01 -11.58 5.14
N GLU A 245 3.79 -11.24 4.12
CA GLU A 245 3.88 -12.06 2.91
C GLU A 245 5.31 -12.22 2.41
N TRP A 246 5.67 -13.41 1.93
CA TRP A 246 6.96 -13.65 1.28
C TRP A 246 6.84 -14.65 0.11
N SER A 247 7.61 -14.40 -0.94
CA SER A 247 7.64 -15.24 -2.14
C SER A 247 8.88 -15.00 -3.01
N THR A 248 8.93 -15.73 -4.12
CA THR A 248 9.88 -15.51 -5.22
C THR A 248 9.11 -15.26 -6.51
N SER A 249 7.80 -15.07 -6.40
CA SER A 249 6.89 -14.94 -7.53
C SER A 249 6.85 -13.51 -8.02
N VAL A 250 6.85 -13.37 -9.33
CA VAL A 250 6.63 -12.09 -10.00
C VAL A 250 5.18 -12.07 -10.48
N LEU A 251 4.54 -10.91 -10.45
CA LEU A 251 3.26 -10.75 -11.11
C LEU A 251 3.46 -10.99 -12.61
N GLY A 252 2.74 -11.96 -13.19
CA GLY A 252 2.84 -12.34 -14.60
C GLY A 252 2.52 -11.18 -15.56
N GLU A 253 3.04 -11.24 -16.78
CA GLU A 253 2.86 -10.20 -17.82
C GLU A 253 1.41 -10.04 -18.27
N GLU A 254 0.58 -11.06 -18.03
CA GLU A 254 -0.86 -11.03 -18.27
C GLU A 254 -1.62 -10.08 -17.33
N TYR A 255 -0.99 -9.63 -16.25
CA TYR A 255 -1.58 -8.76 -15.25
C TYR A 255 -1.12 -7.32 -15.40
N ARG A 256 -2.07 -6.39 -15.30
CA ARG A 256 -1.81 -4.95 -15.24
C ARG A 256 -1.43 -4.50 -13.83
N GLY A 257 -1.98 -5.14 -12.81
CA GLY A 257 -1.78 -4.81 -11.40
C GLY A 257 -2.83 -5.50 -10.52
N TRP A 258 -2.92 -5.08 -9.26
CA TRP A 258 -3.94 -5.58 -8.33
C TRP A 258 -4.62 -4.47 -7.56
N ASP A 259 -5.82 -4.78 -7.07
CA ASP A 259 -6.50 -4.02 -6.04
C ASP A 259 -6.53 -4.89 -4.79
N TRP A 260 -5.98 -4.43 -3.68
CA TRP A 260 -6.05 -5.11 -2.39
C TRP A 260 -6.95 -4.31 -1.45
N PHE A 261 -7.77 -5.01 -0.66
CA PHE A 261 -8.71 -4.46 0.30
C PHE A 261 -8.51 -5.15 1.64
N GLY A 262 -8.21 -4.40 2.69
CA GLY A 262 -8.18 -4.88 4.07
C GLY A 262 -9.11 -4.05 4.93
N LEU A 263 -10.24 -4.64 5.34
CA LEU A 263 -11.35 -3.92 5.96
C LEU A 263 -11.65 -4.51 7.34
N GLN A 264 -11.85 -3.63 8.33
CA GLN A 264 -12.36 -3.98 9.65
C GLN A 264 -13.78 -3.43 9.81
N LEU A 265 -14.72 -4.34 10.07
CA LEU A 265 -16.14 -4.05 10.11
C LEU A 265 -16.66 -3.93 11.55
N SER A 266 -17.77 -3.21 11.71
CA SER A 266 -18.37 -2.83 13.00
C SER A 266 -19.00 -3.97 13.76
N ASP A 267 -19.38 -5.05 13.08
CA ASP A 267 -19.86 -6.29 13.70
C ASP A 267 -18.71 -7.16 14.24
N GLY A 268 -17.48 -6.67 14.12
CA GLY A 268 -16.27 -7.36 14.53
C GLY A 268 -15.72 -8.31 13.47
N SER A 269 -16.33 -8.44 12.29
CA SER A 269 -15.73 -9.18 11.17
C SER A 269 -14.64 -8.37 10.46
N GLU A 270 -13.83 -9.04 9.65
CA GLU A 270 -12.83 -8.42 8.79
C GLU A 270 -12.80 -9.08 7.41
N LEU A 271 -12.44 -8.31 6.38
CA LEU A 271 -12.30 -8.79 5.01
C LEU A 271 -10.91 -8.44 4.48
N MET A 272 -10.15 -9.45 4.07
CA MET A 272 -9.06 -9.26 3.10
C MET A 272 -9.52 -9.77 1.74
N PHE A 273 -9.39 -9.00 0.69
CA PHE A 273 -9.60 -9.49 -0.68
C PHE A 273 -8.63 -8.81 -1.62
N PHE A 274 -8.05 -9.55 -2.56
CA PHE A 274 -7.31 -8.97 -3.67
C PHE A 274 -7.94 -9.36 -5.00
N ARG A 275 -8.05 -8.38 -5.90
CA ARG A 275 -8.46 -8.54 -7.29
C ARG A 275 -7.23 -8.38 -8.18
N LEU A 276 -6.80 -9.46 -8.82
CA LEU A 276 -5.81 -9.38 -9.88
C LEU A 276 -6.49 -8.88 -11.15
N ARG A 277 -5.94 -7.85 -11.77
CA ARG A 277 -6.50 -7.23 -12.98
C ARG A 277 -5.67 -7.65 -14.17
N ARG A 278 -6.30 -8.32 -15.13
CA ARG A 278 -5.68 -8.68 -16.41
C ARG A 278 -5.45 -7.44 -17.27
N VAL A 279 -4.57 -7.55 -18.25
CA VAL A 279 -4.31 -6.48 -19.23
C VAL A 279 -5.53 -6.08 -20.06
N ASP A 280 -6.51 -6.97 -20.20
CA ASP A 280 -7.82 -6.73 -20.84
C ASP A 280 -8.84 -6.04 -19.90
N GLY A 281 -8.47 -5.78 -18.65
CA GLY A 281 -9.29 -5.12 -17.64
C GLY A 281 -10.22 -6.05 -16.85
N GLN A 282 -10.30 -7.34 -17.20
CA GLN A 282 -11.13 -8.30 -16.48
C GLN A 282 -10.46 -8.76 -15.16
N PRO A 283 -11.25 -9.11 -14.14
CA PRO A 283 -10.72 -9.78 -12.96
C PRO A 283 -10.21 -11.18 -13.31
N ASP A 284 -9.12 -11.59 -12.69
CA ASP A 284 -8.57 -12.92 -12.88
C ASP A 284 -9.13 -13.93 -11.88
N GLY A 285 -9.18 -15.22 -12.27
CA GLY A 285 -9.65 -16.32 -11.43
C GLY A 285 -8.79 -16.59 -10.20
N PHE A 286 -7.53 -16.15 -10.18
CA PHE A 286 -6.66 -16.21 -9.00
C PHE A 286 -6.92 -15.09 -7.98
N SER A 287 -7.86 -14.17 -8.25
CA SER A 287 -8.35 -13.24 -7.22
C SER A 287 -8.94 -14.02 -6.04
N SER A 288 -8.54 -13.65 -4.82
CA SER A 288 -8.93 -14.40 -3.63
C SER A 288 -8.93 -13.50 -2.40
N GLY A 289 -9.57 -13.98 -1.34
CA GLY A 289 -9.61 -13.30 -0.06
C GLY A 289 -9.95 -14.22 1.09
N THR A 290 -10.12 -13.61 2.25
CA THR A 290 -10.52 -14.28 3.49
C THR A 290 -11.46 -13.36 4.25
N LEU A 291 -12.68 -13.85 4.49
CA LEU A 291 -13.59 -13.26 5.46
C LEU A 291 -13.28 -13.86 6.83
N VAL A 292 -13.06 -13.01 7.81
CA VAL A 292 -12.79 -13.39 9.19
C VAL A 292 -14.02 -12.98 10.00
N ARG A 293 -14.72 -13.96 10.58
CA ARG A 293 -15.91 -13.68 11.38
C ARG A 293 -15.53 -13.10 12.73
N ALA A 294 -16.50 -12.53 13.45
CA ALA A 294 -16.28 -11.95 14.77
C ALA A 294 -15.64 -12.93 15.77
N ASN A 295 -15.97 -14.23 15.67
CA ASN A 295 -15.41 -15.31 16.48
C ASN A 295 -14.00 -15.77 16.05
N GLY A 296 -13.43 -15.20 14.99
CA GLY A 296 -12.11 -15.58 14.44
C GLY A 296 -12.13 -16.74 13.44
N GLU A 297 -13.29 -17.33 13.15
CA GLU A 297 -13.41 -18.33 12.08
C GLU A 297 -13.17 -17.69 10.71
N THR A 298 -12.43 -18.38 9.85
CA THR A 298 -12.05 -17.89 8.52
C THR A 298 -12.80 -18.61 7.42
N LEU A 299 -13.39 -17.86 6.50
CA LEU A 299 -13.92 -18.34 5.23
C LEU A 299 -13.03 -17.87 4.08
N ARG A 300 -12.52 -18.82 3.29
CA ARG A 300 -11.79 -18.50 2.06
C ARG A 300 -12.79 -18.06 0.98
N LEU A 301 -12.45 -16.98 0.29
CA LEU A 301 -13.22 -16.43 -0.83
C LEU A 301 -12.42 -16.55 -2.13
N GLY A 302 -13.07 -16.98 -3.19
CA GLY A 302 -12.58 -16.91 -4.56
C GLY A 302 -13.20 -15.76 -5.34
N GLN A 303 -12.75 -15.57 -6.58
CA GLN A 303 -13.26 -14.53 -7.48
C GLN A 303 -14.78 -14.55 -7.66
N ALA A 304 -15.41 -15.74 -7.71
CA ALA A 304 -16.85 -15.88 -7.95
C ALA A 304 -17.71 -15.56 -6.71
N ASP A 305 -17.11 -15.58 -5.52
CA ASP A 305 -17.84 -15.36 -4.25
C ASP A 305 -18.06 -13.87 -3.96
N VAL A 306 -17.25 -13.00 -4.60
CA VAL A 306 -17.22 -11.55 -4.34
C VAL A 306 -17.51 -10.78 -5.62
N ARG A 307 -18.55 -9.94 -5.59
CA ARG A 307 -18.84 -8.99 -6.68
C ARG A 307 -18.34 -7.61 -6.29
N ILE A 308 -17.51 -7.02 -7.14
CA ILE A 308 -16.94 -5.69 -6.96
C ILE A 308 -17.26 -4.84 -8.18
N GLU A 309 -18.06 -3.81 -7.98
CA GLU A 309 -18.32 -2.78 -8.98
C GLU A 309 -17.59 -1.49 -8.61
N VAL A 310 -17.12 -0.75 -9.61
CA VAL A 310 -16.45 0.55 -9.41
C VAL A 310 -17.38 1.65 -9.88
N ASP A 311 -17.86 2.47 -8.94
CA ASP A 311 -18.88 3.49 -9.19
C ASP A 311 -18.28 4.88 -9.44
N ALA A 312 -17.06 5.13 -8.98
CA ALA A 312 -16.38 6.40 -9.16
C ALA A 312 -14.86 6.23 -9.26
N TYR A 313 -14.22 7.25 -9.82
CA TYR A 313 -12.78 7.32 -10.01
C TYR A 313 -12.25 8.69 -9.55
N TRP A 314 -10.99 8.71 -9.18
CA TRP A 314 -10.19 9.90 -8.94
C TRP A 314 -9.03 9.96 -9.94
N ASP A 315 -8.84 11.11 -10.57
CA ASP A 315 -7.73 11.36 -11.49
C ASP A 315 -6.60 12.08 -10.72
N SER A 316 -5.42 11.48 -10.75
CA SER A 316 -4.25 12.04 -10.08
C SER A 316 -3.81 13.35 -10.75
N PRO A 317 -3.72 14.46 -10.01
CA PRO A 317 -3.23 15.73 -10.56
C PRO A 317 -1.72 15.70 -10.84
N ARG A 318 -1.01 14.65 -10.40
CA ARG A 318 0.45 14.50 -10.50
C ARG A 318 0.90 13.60 -11.64
N GLY A 319 0.01 13.31 -12.60
CA GLY A 319 0.32 12.42 -13.73
C GLY A 319 0.47 10.95 -13.31
N GLY A 320 -0.03 10.60 -12.12
CA GLY A 320 0.00 9.23 -11.63
C GLY A 320 -0.96 8.36 -12.40
N GLY A 321 -2.28 8.50 -12.27
CA GLY A 321 -3.22 7.71 -13.09
C GLY A 321 -4.67 7.98 -12.71
N ARG A 322 -5.59 7.19 -13.27
CA ARG A 322 -7.01 7.20 -12.89
C ARG A 322 -7.29 6.02 -11.98
N TYR A 323 -7.59 6.29 -10.71
CA TYR A 323 -7.77 5.28 -9.66
C TYR A 323 -9.25 5.10 -9.32
N PRO A 324 -9.76 3.87 -9.15
CA PRO A 324 -11.05 3.66 -8.50
C PRO A 324 -11.11 4.36 -7.13
N ALA A 325 -12.22 5.03 -6.84
CA ALA A 325 -12.42 5.81 -5.62
C ALA A 325 -13.81 5.59 -5.00
N ARG A 326 -14.62 4.71 -5.58
CA ARG A 326 -15.84 4.21 -4.93
C ARG A 326 -16.13 2.81 -5.44
N TRP A 327 -16.41 1.90 -4.53
CA TRP A 327 -16.70 0.51 -4.85
C TRP A 327 -18.00 0.08 -4.20
N ARG A 328 -18.70 -0.83 -4.87
CA ARG A 328 -19.80 -1.60 -4.28
C ARG A 328 -19.41 -3.06 -4.20
N PHE A 329 -19.42 -3.59 -2.98
CA PHE A 329 -19.10 -4.98 -2.66
C PHE A 329 -20.36 -5.77 -2.36
N GLN A 330 -20.40 -7.01 -2.83
CA GLN A 330 -21.39 -8.00 -2.43
C GLN A 330 -20.71 -9.35 -2.21
N ILE A 331 -21.03 -10.00 -1.09
CA ILE A 331 -20.67 -11.38 -0.78
C ILE A 331 -22.00 -12.12 -0.52
N PRO A 332 -22.68 -12.59 -1.58
CA PRO A 332 -24.08 -13.03 -1.48
C PRO A 332 -24.29 -14.18 -0.50
N ALA A 333 -23.37 -15.15 -0.45
CA ALA A 333 -23.44 -16.30 0.44
C ALA A 333 -23.44 -15.92 1.93
N GLU A 334 -22.76 -14.83 2.27
CA GLU A 334 -22.67 -14.29 3.63
C GLU A 334 -23.67 -13.14 3.86
N ARG A 335 -24.51 -12.81 2.87
CA ARG A 335 -25.52 -11.73 2.94
C ARG A 335 -24.91 -10.38 3.34
N ILE A 336 -23.68 -10.14 2.92
CA ILE A 336 -22.94 -8.89 3.13
C ILE A 336 -23.00 -8.06 1.85
N ALA A 337 -23.35 -6.79 1.98
CA ALA A 337 -23.25 -5.81 0.90
C ALA A 337 -22.90 -4.44 1.47
N PHE A 338 -21.92 -3.76 0.90
CA PHE A 338 -21.48 -2.45 1.35
C PHE A 338 -20.88 -1.61 0.22
N GLU A 339 -20.86 -0.31 0.44
CA GLU A 339 -20.09 0.65 -0.32
C GLU A 339 -18.79 0.98 0.41
N LEU A 340 -17.77 1.30 -0.37
CA LEU A 340 -16.44 1.67 0.08
C LEU A 340 -16.00 2.96 -0.63
N TRP A 341 -15.41 3.90 0.09
CA TRP A 341 -14.84 5.13 -0.48
C TRP A 341 -13.67 5.62 0.36
N PRO A 342 -12.70 6.36 -0.21
CA PRO A 342 -11.59 6.89 0.55
C PRO A 342 -12.03 8.04 1.45
N HIS A 343 -11.41 8.15 2.63
CA HIS A 343 -11.58 9.32 3.49
C HIS A 343 -11.06 10.59 2.83
N VAL A 344 -9.94 10.48 2.13
CA VAL A 344 -9.32 11.53 1.30
C VAL A 344 -9.03 10.94 -0.08
N ALA A 345 -9.48 11.60 -1.15
CA ALA A 345 -9.31 11.06 -2.50
C ALA A 345 -7.83 10.94 -2.91
N ASP A 346 -7.04 11.95 -2.56
CA ASP A 346 -5.62 12.01 -2.87
C ASP A 346 -4.78 11.28 -1.81
N GLN A 347 -4.60 9.97 -2.02
CA GLN A 347 -3.71 9.10 -1.23
C GLN A 347 -2.77 8.30 -2.16
N GLU A 348 -2.39 8.92 -3.28
CA GLU A 348 -1.36 8.37 -4.17
C GLU A 348 0.03 8.66 -3.58
N LEU A 349 0.82 7.60 -3.40
CA LEU A 349 2.22 7.68 -3.01
C LEU A 349 3.06 8.20 -4.18
N PRO A 350 3.52 9.46 -4.15
CA PRO A 350 4.28 10.06 -5.24
C PRO A 350 5.78 9.75 -5.08
N LEU A 351 6.10 8.49 -4.84
CA LEU A 351 7.43 7.99 -4.48
C LEU A 351 8.11 7.29 -5.67
N SER A 352 9.29 6.70 -5.47
CA SER A 352 10.02 5.98 -6.53
C SER A 352 9.19 4.87 -7.17
N ILE A 353 8.32 4.24 -6.37
CA ILE A 353 7.27 3.34 -6.82
C ILE A 353 5.93 4.03 -6.64
N ARG A 354 5.25 4.30 -7.75
CA ARG A 354 3.98 5.02 -7.72
C ARG A 354 2.79 4.06 -7.67
N TYR A 355 2.00 4.17 -6.61
CA TYR A 355 0.74 3.45 -6.41
C TYR A 355 -0.16 4.23 -5.46
N TRP A 356 -1.43 3.85 -5.37
CA TRP A 356 -2.39 4.50 -4.47
C TRP A 356 -2.62 3.59 -3.27
N GLU A 357 -2.52 4.15 -2.07
CA GLU A 357 -2.62 3.40 -0.83
C GLU A 357 -3.30 4.27 0.23
N GLY A 358 -4.57 3.98 0.50
CA GLY A 358 -5.40 4.95 1.20
C GLY A 358 -6.39 4.35 2.19
N ALA A 359 -6.59 5.10 3.27
CA ALA A 359 -7.61 4.87 4.27
C ALA A 359 -9.00 5.07 3.66
N VAL A 360 -9.89 4.10 3.92
CA VAL A 360 -11.24 4.02 3.37
C VAL A 360 -12.28 3.84 4.46
N ALA A 361 -13.50 4.30 4.19
CA ALA A 361 -14.68 4.09 5.00
C ALA A 361 -15.63 3.09 4.33
N VAL A 362 -16.30 2.29 5.15
CA VAL A 362 -17.29 1.28 4.75
C VAL A 362 -18.66 1.66 5.28
N ARG A 363 -19.70 1.49 4.46
CA ARG A 363 -21.09 1.53 4.92
C ARG A 363 -21.96 0.57 4.12
N GLY A 364 -22.80 -0.18 4.81
CA GLY A 364 -23.69 -1.15 4.19
C GLY A 364 -24.49 -1.93 5.20
N GLN A 365 -24.63 -3.23 4.94
CA GLN A 365 -25.35 -4.15 5.78
C GLN A 365 -24.78 -5.57 5.73
N ALA A 366 -24.96 -6.29 6.83
CA ALA A 366 -24.79 -7.74 6.93
C ALA A 366 -26.08 -8.31 7.53
N ASP A 367 -26.68 -9.32 6.89
CA ASP A 367 -27.95 -9.92 7.32
C ASP A 367 -29.09 -8.89 7.53
N GLY A 368 -29.10 -7.81 6.75
CA GLY A 368 -30.07 -6.73 6.87
C GLY A 368 -29.86 -5.80 8.07
N ARG A 369 -28.76 -5.95 8.82
CA ARG A 369 -28.36 -5.05 9.91
C ARG A 369 -27.31 -4.05 9.41
N PRO A 370 -27.34 -2.79 9.89
CA PRO A 370 -26.35 -1.79 9.51
C PRO A 370 -24.92 -2.26 9.79
N LEU A 371 -24.05 -2.07 8.81
CA LEU A 371 -22.63 -2.38 8.86
C LEU A 371 -21.85 -1.11 8.50
N HIS A 372 -20.88 -0.74 9.32
CA HIS A 372 -19.93 0.32 9.03
C HIS A 372 -18.51 -0.19 9.29
N GLY A 373 -17.50 0.58 8.92
CA GLY A 373 -16.13 0.17 9.18
C GLY A 373 -15.12 1.07 8.50
N HIS A 374 -13.86 0.68 8.66
CA HIS A 374 -12.74 1.36 8.06
C HIS A 374 -11.76 0.32 7.51
N GLY A 375 -10.81 0.77 6.72
CA GLY A 375 -9.77 -0.12 6.21
C GLY A 375 -8.77 0.62 5.38
N TYR A 376 -8.02 -0.16 4.59
CA TYR A 376 -7.09 0.33 3.59
C TYR A 376 -7.34 -0.34 2.25
N VAL A 377 -7.08 0.41 1.19
CA VAL A 377 -7.05 -0.10 -0.18
C VAL A 377 -5.72 0.22 -0.81
N GLU A 378 -5.12 -0.75 -1.49
CA GLU A 378 -3.90 -0.59 -2.27
C GLU A 378 -4.21 -0.86 -3.75
N LEU A 379 -3.85 0.08 -4.62
CA LEU A 379 -4.11 0.06 -6.05
C LEU A 379 -2.82 0.22 -6.82
N THR A 380 -2.35 -0.87 -7.43
CA THR A 380 -1.11 -0.90 -8.21
C THR A 380 -1.43 -0.98 -9.70
N GLY A 381 -0.53 -0.53 -10.59
CA GLY A 381 -0.70 -0.71 -12.05
C GLY A 381 -1.70 0.24 -12.73
N TYR A 382 -2.09 1.31 -12.05
CA TYR A 382 -2.88 2.41 -12.64
C TYR A 382 -2.00 3.53 -13.19
N ALA A 383 -0.77 3.64 -12.70
CA ALA A 383 0.16 4.65 -13.16
C ALA A 383 0.89 4.26 -14.46
N PRO A 384 1.15 5.20 -15.39
CA PRO A 384 2.03 4.97 -16.52
C PRO A 384 3.40 4.52 -16.03
N SER A 385 3.80 3.32 -16.41
CA SER A 385 5.17 2.84 -16.20
C SER A 385 6.07 3.30 -17.34
N ALA A 386 7.39 3.38 -17.09
CA ALA A 386 8.38 3.77 -18.10
C ALA A 386 8.35 2.92 -19.39
N GLN A 387 7.82 1.69 -19.33
CA GLN A 387 7.64 0.85 -20.53
C GLN A 387 6.41 1.24 -21.37
N GLY A 388 5.35 1.77 -20.76
CA GLY A 388 4.16 2.25 -21.49
C GLY A 388 4.47 3.43 -22.42
N ALA A 389 5.36 4.32 -21.99
CA ALA A 389 5.83 5.45 -22.80
C ALA A 389 6.63 5.00 -24.04
N SER A 390 7.39 3.90 -23.94
CA SER A 390 8.22 3.40 -25.05
C SER A 390 7.43 2.73 -26.18
N ARG A 391 6.20 2.26 -25.92
CA ARG A 391 5.31 1.71 -26.96
C ARG A 391 4.55 2.78 -27.74
N GLN A 392 4.24 3.93 -27.13
CA GLN A 392 3.54 5.03 -27.84
C GLN A 392 4.44 5.79 -28.83
N VAL A 393 5.76 5.76 -28.66
CA VAL A 393 6.69 6.46 -29.57
C VAL A 393 6.96 5.66 -30.86
N ARG A 394 6.56 4.37 -30.94
CA ARG A 394 6.74 3.54 -32.14
C ARG A 394 5.54 3.48 -33.08
N SER A 395 4.48 4.24 -32.81
CA SER A 395 3.25 4.24 -33.61
C SER A 395 2.90 5.58 -34.26
N HIS A 396 3.90 6.41 -34.59
CA HIS A 396 3.74 7.59 -35.43
C HIS A 396 4.71 7.58 -36.59
#